data_AF-A0A6C0KI35-F1
#
_entry.id   AF-A0A6C0KI35-F1
#
_cell.length_a   1.000
_cell.length_b   1.000
_cell.length_c   1.000
_cell.angle_alpha   90.00
_cell.angle_beta   90.00
_cell.angle_gamma   90.00
#
_symmetry.space_group_name_H-M   'P 1'
#
loop_
_entity.id
_entity.type
_entity.pdbx_description
1 polymer ?
#
loop_
_entity_poly.entity_id
_entity_poly.type
_entity_poly.pdbx_seq_one_letter_code
_entity_poly.pdbx_strand_id
1 'polypeptide(L)'
;MNNYESDKETAIHDLDMSWIHETKKLQEINHNYCKEPISEIEIFFIYINPNDYVDKIYSEIVDLTIVNNESILQNEVFIQLIHKHKFINTTKYKVLDVLLYNVDLTPENIQFYSQNENLMETSSKFLQPLSILHNFVIPPSIFIFHKINSIFVILKELQRMVAETKPILKPAAAFTSEPSNKPKKHTKKVKIQLQNAVQRMRPTRKNQSR
;
A
#
# COMPACT_ATOMS: atom_id res chain seq x y z
N MET A 1 -14.97 -41.83 43.52
CA MET A 1 -13.62 -41.72 42.94
C MET A 1 -13.76 -41.98 41.46
N ASN A 2 -13.09 -41.19 40.62
CA ASN A 2 -13.15 -41.12 39.14
C ASN A 2 -13.96 -39.95 38.59
N ASN A 3 -13.45 -38.73 38.80
CA ASN A 3 -13.78 -37.53 38.03
C ASN A 3 -12.49 -36.75 37.65
N TYR A 4 -11.32 -37.42 37.61
CA TYR A 4 -10.03 -36.76 37.38
C TYR A 4 -9.38 -37.07 36.03
N GLU A 5 -9.96 -37.98 35.24
CA GLU A 5 -9.39 -38.38 33.94
C GLU A 5 -9.98 -37.60 32.75
N SER A 6 -11.13 -36.92 32.91
CA SER A 6 -11.85 -36.29 31.79
C SER A 6 -11.41 -34.86 31.46
N ASP A 7 -10.62 -34.21 32.34
CA ASP A 7 -10.28 -32.78 32.21
C ASP A 7 -8.88 -32.53 31.65
N LYS A 8 -8.13 -33.58 31.27
CA LYS A 8 -6.77 -33.46 30.71
C LYS A 8 -6.72 -33.44 29.19
N GLU A 9 -7.78 -33.89 28.53
CA GLU A 9 -7.80 -34.04 27.06
C GLU A 9 -8.09 -32.71 26.34
N THR A 10 -8.71 -31.74 27.04
CA THR A 10 -8.98 -30.39 26.54
C THR A 10 -7.81 -29.42 26.68
N ALA A 11 -6.77 -29.75 27.46
CA ALA A 11 -5.65 -28.84 27.73
C ALA A 11 -4.46 -28.99 26.76
N ILE A 12 -4.48 -29.98 25.86
CA ILE A 12 -3.36 -30.24 24.91
C ILE A 12 -3.53 -29.39 23.63
N HIS A 13 -4.74 -28.89 23.35
CA HIS A 13 -5.05 -28.16 22.11
C HIS A 13 -4.52 -26.70 22.09
N ASP A 14 -3.96 -26.22 23.19
CA ASP A 14 -3.41 -24.86 23.35
C ASP A 14 -1.86 -24.81 23.36
N LEU A 15 -1.19 -25.95 23.17
CA LEU A 15 0.26 -25.96 22.99
C LEU A 15 0.57 -25.70 21.52
N ASP A 16 1.23 -24.57 21.25
CA ASP A 16 1.77 -24.25 19.93
C ASP A 16 2.86 -25.26 19.55
N MET A 17 2.46 -26.30 18.81
CA MET A 17 3.34 -27.34 18.30
C MET A 17 3.91 -27.02 16.92
N SER A 18 3.76 -25.78 16.42
CA SER A 18 4.22 -25.38 15.09
C SER A 18 5.71 -25.66 14.89
N TRP A 19 6.53 -25.43 15.92
CA TRP A 19 7.97 -25.77 15.93
C TRP A 19 8.23 -27.28 15.73
N ILE A 20 7.44 -28.16 16.37
CA ILE A 20 7.60 -29.62 16.23
C ILE A 20 7.23 -30.06 14.81
N HIS A 21 6.20 -29.45 14.22
CA HIS A 21 5.83 -29.73 12.84
C HIS A 21 6.87 -29.22 11.84
N GLU A 22 7.41 -28.01 12.05
CA GLU A 22 8.47 -27.43 11.21
C GLU A 22 9.75 -28.26 11.29
N THR A 23 10.17 -28.65 12.50
CA THR A 23 11.37 -29.50 12.70
C THR A 23 11.21 -30.89 12.11
N LYS A 24 10.02 -31.49 12.19
CA LYS A 24 9.73 -32.77 11.53
C LYS A 24 9.82 -32.65 10.01
N LYS A 25 9.25 -31.60 9.42
CA LYS A 25 9.43 -31.29 7.98
C LYS A 25 10.91 -31.13 7.62
N LEU A 26 11.69 -30.44 8.47
CA LEU A 26 13.12 -30.24 8.28
C LEU A 26 13.92 -31.56 8.31
N GLN A 27 13.49 -32.55 9.10
CA GLN A 27 14.14 -33.87 9.14
C GLN A 27 13.77 -34.74 7.93
N GLU A 28 12.56 -34.57 7.39
CA GLU A 28 12.07 -35.24 6.18
C GLU A 28 12.57 -34.60 4.87
N ILE A 29 13.35 -33.51 4.96
CA ILE A 29 13.91 -32.73 3.85
C ILE A 29 14.55 -33.57 2.75
N ASN A 30 15.20 -34.68 3.09
CA ASN A 30 15.89 -35.52 2.11
C ASN A 30 14.94 -36.22 1.12
N HIS A 31 13.61 -36.19 1.36
CA HIS A 31 12.63 -36.87 0.51
C HIS A 31 11.50 -35.96 -0.02
N ASN A 32 11.17 -34.82 0.62
CA ASN A 32 9.89 -34.12 0.38
C ASN A 32 10.00 -32.59 0.22
N TYR A 33 10.84 -32.11 -0.69
CA TYR A 33 10.78 -30.70 -1.11
C TYR A 33 9.63 -30.46 -2.10
N CYS A 34 8.39 -30.63 -1.67
CA CYS A 34 7.24 -30.25 -2.49
C CYS A 34 7.01 -28.74 -2.39
N LYS A 35 6.62 -28.11 -3.51
CA LYS A 35 6.13 -26.74 -3.49
C LYS A 35 4.77 -26.72 -2.81
N GLU A 36 4.64 -25.91 -1.77
CA GLU A 36 3.40 -25.71 -1.03
C GLU A 36 2.97 -24.24 -1.07
N PRO A 37 1.65 -23.97 -1.00
CA PRO A 37 1.15 -22.61 -0.93
C PRO A 37 1.62 -21.92 0.35
N ILE A 38 1.93 -20.64 0.23
CA ILE A 38 2.38 -19.78 1.32
C ILE A 38 1.15 -19.32 2.13
N SER A 39 1.17 -19.49 3.44
CA SER A 39 0.04 -19.08 4.31
C SER A 39 0.15 -17.63 4.78
N GLU A 40 1.36 -17.13 4.97
CA GLU A 40 1.64 -15.77 5.44
C GLU A 40 2.82 -15.19 4.66
N ILE A 41 2.83 -13.88 4.40
CA ILE A 41 3.94 -13.20 3.74
C ILE A 41 4.34 -11.93 4.48
N GLU A 42 5.65 -11.69 4.55
CA GLU A 42 6.19 -10.46 5.13
C GLU A 42 6.18 -9.34 4.07
N ILE A 43 5.63 -8.19 4.45
CA ILE A 43 5.59 -6.99 3.62
C ILE A 43 6.50 -5.93 4.22
N PHE A 44 7.51 -5.52 3.47
CA PHE A 44 8.43 -4.45 3.82
C PHE A 44 8.00 -3.12 3.20
N PHE A 45 7.74 -2.13 4.04
CA PHE A 45 7.46 -0.75 3.66
C PHE A 45 8.74 0.08 3.77
N ILE A 46 9.30 0.47 2.62
CA ILE A 46 10.54 1.24 2.51
C ILE A 46 10.19 2.70 2.21
N TYR A 47 10.52 3.59 3.13
CA TYR A 47 10.24 5.02 3.03
C TYR A 47 11.46 5.76 2.49
N ILE A 48 11.29 6.39 1.34
CA ILE A 48 12.32 7.17 0.66
C ILE A 48 12.01 8.66 0.83
N ASN A 49 13.01 9.41 1.27
CA ASN A 49 12.92 10.86 1.43
C ASN A 49 12.99 11.58 0.07
N PRO A 50 12.78 12.92 0.03
CA PRO A 50 12.85 13.65 -1.23
C PRO A 50 14.24 13.69 -1.89
N ASN A 51 15.29 13.35 -1.14
CA ASN A 51 16.67 13.29 -1.61
C ASN A 51 17.08 11.86 -2.05
N ASP A 52 16.11 10.97 -2.21
CA ASP A 52 16.30 9.57 -2.63
C ASP A 52 17.09 8.67 -1.66
N TYR A 53 17.16 9.04 -0.38
CA TYR A 53 17.68 8.17 0.68
C TYR A 53 16.55 7.42 1.39
N VAL A 54 16.85 6.18 1.81
CA VAL A 54 15.97 5.40 2.70
C VAL A 54 15.99 6.03 4.09
N ASP A 55 14.82 6.50 4.54
CA ASP A 55 14.62 7.06 5.87
C ASP A 55 14.24 5.98 6.88
N LYS A 56 13.26 5.14 6.53
CA LYS A 56 12.71 4.12 7.42
C LYS A 56 12.33 2.85 6.66
N ILE A 57 12.39 1.74 7.36
CA ILE A 57 11.88 0.44 6.91
C ILE A 57 10.99 -0.11 8.02
N TYR A 58 9.77 -0.50 7.66
CA TYR A 58 8.85 -1.20 8.55
C TYR A 58 8.48 -2.53 7.90
N SER A 59 8.27 -3.57 8.70
CA SER A 59 7.71 -4.82 8.21
C SER A 59 6.43 -5.19 8.96
N GLU A 60 5.53 -5.85 8.23
CA GLU A 60 4.27 -6.38 8.75
C GLU A 60 4.00 -7.73 8.07
N ILE A 61 3.64 -8.74 8.87
CA ILE A 61 3.26 -10.07 8.38
C ILE A 61 1.76 -10.05 8.08
N VAL A 62 1.38 -10.57 6.90
CA VAL A 62 -0.01 -10.58 6.43
C VAL A 62 -0.40 -11.98 6.00
N ASP A 63 -1.56 -12.43 6.48
CA ASP A 63 -2.15 -13.72 6.10
C ASP A 63 -2.64 -13.71 4.65
N LEU A 64 -2.40 -14.81 3.95
CA LEU A 64 -2.80 -15.04 2.58
C LEU A 64 -4.01 -15.97 2.51
N THR A 65 -4.90 -15.72 1.55
CA THR A 65 -6.02 -16.63 1.29
C THR A 65 -5.58 -17.69 0.30
N ILE A 66 -5.65 -18.97 0.68
CA ILE A 66 -5.30 -20.07 -0.21
C ILE A 66 -6.54 -20.50 -1.01
N VAL A 67 -6.48 -20.37 -2.33
CA VAL A 67 -7.55 -20.78 -3.25
C VAL A 67 -6.92 -21.66 -4.33
N ASN A 68 -7.45 -22.87 -4.54
CA ASN A 68 -6.97 -23.80 -5.57
C ASN A 68 -5.44 -24.05 -5.53
N ASN A 69 -4.85 -24.16 -4.33
CA ASN A 69 -3.41 -24.36 -4.14
C ASN A 69 -2.52 -23.17 -4.55
N GLU A 70 -3.11 -22.00 -4.74
CA GLU A 70 -2.42 -20.73 -4.95
C GLU A 70 -2.68 -19.78 -3.77
N SER A 71 -1.66 -19.02 -3.40
CA SER A 71 -1.77 -18.05 -2.32
C SER A 71 -2.15 -16.69 -2.90
N ILE A 72 -3.26 -16.12 -2.43
CA ILE A 72 -3.82 -14.89 -2.96
C ILE A 72 -3.80 -13.81 -1.87
N LEU A 73 -3.13 -12.70 -2.17
CA LEU A 73 -3.27 -11.46 -1.43
C LEU A 73 -4.33 -10.61 -2.11
N GLN A 74 -5.46 -10.43 -1.42
CA GLN A 74 -6.56 -9.61 -1.91
C GLN A 74 -6.13 -8.14 -2.04
N ASN A 75 -6.49 -7.54 -3.15
CA ASN A 75 -6.14 -6.16 -3.45
C ASN A 75 -6.71 -5.19 -2.42
N GLU A 76 -7.93 -5.44 -1.92
CA GLU A 76 -8.59 -4.62 -0.92
C GLU A 76 -7.78 -4.57 0.38
N VAL A 77 -7.28 -5.71 0.85
CA VAL A 77 -6.44 -5.82 2.05
C VAL A 77 -5.14 -5.06 1.84
N PHE A 78 -4.50 -5.23 0.68
CA PHE A 78 -3.28 -4.51 0.34
C PHE A 78 -3.47 -2.99 0.25
N ILE A 79 -4.57 -2.52 -0.34
CA ILE A 79 -4.91 -1.08 -0.39
C ILE A 79 -5.11 -0.53 1.03
N GLN A 80 -5.74 -1.27 1.93
CA GLN A 80 -5.90 -0.87 3.32
C GLN A 80 -4.54 -0.75 4.03
N LEU A 81 -3.63 -1.70 3.80
CA LEU A 81 -2.25 -1.64 4.28
C LEU A 81 -1.51 -0.40 3.75
N ILE A 82 -1.57 -0.14 2.44
CA ILE A 82 -1.00 1.08 1.86
C ILE A 82 -1.60 2.32 2.50
N HIS A 83 -2.92 2.34 2.73
CA HIS A 83 -3.60 3.50 3.31
C HIS A 83 -3.14 3.77 4.75
N LYS A 84 -2.93 2.73 5.56
CA LYS A 84 -2.34 2.80 6.91
C LYS A 84 -0.93 3.42 6.88
N HIS A 85 -0.13 3.04 5.89
CA HIS A 85 1.26 3.48 5.72
C HIS A 85 1.44 4.76 4.88
N LYS A 86 0.36 5.34 4.37
CA LYS A 86 0.38 6.55 3.52
C LYS A 86 0.77 7.82 4.27
N PHE A 87 0.47 7.87 5.57
CA PHE A 87 0.75 9.02 6.43
C PHE A 87 1.53 8.56 7.65
N ILE A 88 2.77 9.01 7.76
CA ILE A 88 3.53 8.89 9.02
C ILE A 88 3.61 10.28 9.62
N ASN A 89 3.02 10.45 10.79
CA ASN A 89 2.92 11.72 11.51
C ASN A 89 2.21 12.81 10.69
N THR A 90 2.97 13.56 9.89
CA THR A 90 2.49 14.68 9.05
C THR A 90 2.96 14.58 7.60
N THR A 91 3.90 13.68 7.30
CA THR A 91 4.44 13.48 5.96
C THR A 91 3.55 12.52 5.18
N LYS A 92 3.28 12.90 3.94
CA LYS A 92 2.45 12.11 3.03
C LYS A 92 3.36 11.37 2.07
N TYR A 93 3.20 10.07 1.98
CA TYR A 93 3.94 9.23 1.06
C TYR A 93 3.08 8.83 -0.13
N LYS A 94 3.72 8.61 -1.27
CA LYS A 94 3.14 8.04 -2.47
C LYS A 94 3.85 6.71 -2.75
N VAL A 95 3.08 5.67 -3.05
CA VAL A 95 3.66 4.41 -3.54
C VAL A 95 4.33 4.67 -4.88
N LEU A 96 5.61 4.32 -4.96
CA LEU A 96 6.45 4.45 -6.14
C LEU A 96 6.47 3.12 -6.91
N ASP A 97 6.77 2.03 -6.21
CA ASP A 97 6.80 0.69 -6.79
C ASP A 97 6.44 -0.38 -5.76
N VAL A 98 6.04 -1.54 -6.25
CA VAL A 98 5.77 -2.75 -5.46
C VAL A 98 6.49 -3.91 -6.12
N LEU A 99 7.31 -4.62 -5.35
CA LEU A 99 8.13 -5.73 -5.84
C LEU A 99 7.78 -6.98 -5.04
N LEU A 100 7.63 -8.11 -5.72
CA LEU A 100 7.51 -9.44 -5.11
C LEU A 100 8.86 -10.14 -5.22
N TYR A 101 9.39 -10.58 -4.10
CA TYR A 101 10.51 -11.52 -4.05
C TYR A 101 9.95 -12.91 -3.79
N ASN A 102 10.02 -13.78 -4.79
CA ASN A 102 9.54 -15.14 -4.70
C ASN A 102 10.57 -16.12 -5.28
N VAL A 103 11.07 -17.01 -4.44
CA VAL A 103 12.07 -18.00 -4.82
C VAL A 103 11.39 -19.23 -5.43
N ASP A 104 11.40 -19.28 -6.75
CA ASP A 104 10.87 -20.39 -7.54
C ASP A 104 11.94 -21.46 -7.84
N LEU A 105 12.59 -21.97 -6.79
CA LEU A 105 13.56 -23.06 -6.92
C LEU A 105 12.85 -24.42 -6.78
N THR A 106 13.24 -25.35 -7.65
CA THR A 106 12.90 -26.77 -7.49
C THR A 106 13.95 -27.45 -6.63
N PRO A 107 13.62 -28.60 -6.01
CA PRO A 107 14.50 -29.30 -5.07
C PRO A 107 15.87 -29.63 -5.67
N GLU A 108 15.83 -30.10 -6.91
CA GLU A 108 16.99 -30.50 -7.70
C GLU A 108 17.94 -29.32 -7.94
N ASN A 109 17.40 -28.11 -8.05
CA ASN A 109 18.15 -26.90 -8.38
C ASN A 109 18.69 -26.15 -7.15
N ILE A 110 18.29 -26.51 -5.92
CA ILE A 110 18.77 -25.83 -4.71
C ILE A 110 20.29 -25.98 -4.57
N GLN A 111 20.83 -27.19 -4.77
CA GLN A 111 22.26 -27.45 -4.60
C GLN A 111 23.08 -26.68 -5.65
N PHE A 112 22.61 -26.67 -6.90
CA PHE A 112 23.24 -25.90 -7.98
C PHE A 112 23.18 -24.40 -7.69
N TYR A 113 22.07 -23.91 -7.16
CA TYR A 113 21.94 -22.51 -6.77
C TYR A 113 22.93 -22.13 -5.64
N SER A 114 23.08 -22.99 -4.63
CA SER A 114 24.01 -22.76 -3.51
C SER A 114 25.48 -22.74 -3.93
N GLN A 115 25.83 -23.45 -5.00
CA GLN A 115 27.21 -23.55 -5.51
C GLN A 115 27.54 -22.50 -6.57
N ASN A 116 26.56 -21.70 -7.00
CA ASN A 116 26.80 -20.63 -7.97
C ASN A 116 27.52 -19.45 -7.31
N GLU A 117 28.67 -19.07 -7.87
CA GLU A 117 29.45 -17.92 -7.40
C GLU A 117 28.78 -16.58 -7.77
N ASN A 118 27.96 -16.55 -8.83
CA ASN A 118 27.32 -15.33 -9.31
C ASN A 118 25.90 -15.15 -8.73
N LEU A 119 25.83 -15.04 -7.41
CA LEU A 119 24.57 -14.94 -6.66
C LEU A 119 23.74 -13.72 -7.07
N MET A 120 24.38 -12.60 -7.44
CA MET A 120 23.68 -11.34 -7.76
C MET A 120 22.79 -11.47 -9.00
N GLU A 121 23.33 -12.03 -10.08
CA GLU A 121 22.56 -12.28 -11.30
C GLU A 121 21.45 -13.31 -11.08
N THR A 122 21.74 -14.35 -10.30
CA THR A 122 20.82 -15.46 -10.10
C THR A 122 19.64 -15.07 -9.21
N SER A 123 19.90 -14.31 -8.14
CA SER A 123 18.90 -13.83 -7.19
C SER A 123 17.99 -12.73 -7.75
N SER A 124 18.51 -11.88 -8.65
CA SER A 124 17.71 -10.80 -9.27
C SER A 124 16.50 -11.31 -10.03
N LYS A 125 16.52 -12.58 -10.49
CA LYS A 125 15.42 -13.22 -11.22
C LYS A 125 14.18 -13.49 -10.36
N PHE A 126 14.36 -13.58 -9.04
CA PHE A 126 13.27 -13.82 -8.10
C PHE A 126 12.53 -12.54 -7.71
N LEU A 127 13.08 -11.37 -8.06
CA LEU A 127 12.48 -10.08 -7.78
C LEU A 127 11.69 -9.60 -9.01
N GLN A 128 10.38 -9.47 -8.86
CA GLN A 128 9.48 -9.10 -9.96
C GLN A 128 8.60 -7.91 -9.57
N PRO A 129 8.39 -6.93 -10.48
CA PRO A 129 7.46 -5.83 -10.22
C PRO A 129 6.01 -6.34 -10.22
N LEU A 130 5.20 -5.78 -9.33
CA LEU A 130 3.84 -6.23 -9.05
C LEU A 130 2.82 -5.11 -9.35
N SER A 131 1.78 -5.44 -10.11
CA SER A 131 0.76 -4.45 -10.52
C SER A 131 -0.33 -4.31 -9.46
N ILE A 132 -0.42 -3.13 -8.84
CA ILE A 132 -1.36 -2.80 -7.75
C ILE A 132 -2.84 -2.81 -8.20
N LEU A 133 -3.15 -3.04 -9.48
CA LEU A 133 -4.53 -2.97 -9.99
C LEU A 133 -5.35 -4.24 -9.73
N HIS A 134 -4.69 -5.35 -9.43
CA HIS A 134 -5.32 -6.68 -9.35
C HIS A 134 -4.94 -7.40 -8.06
N ASN A 135 -5.63 -8.51 -7.79
CA ASN A 135 -5.23 -9.42 -6.72
C ASN A 135 -3.87 -10.02 -7.05
N PHE A 136 -3.04 -10.17 -6.03
CA PHE A 136 -1.71 -10.75 -6.21
C PHE A 136 -1.79 -12.25 -6.00
N VAL A 137 -1.44 -12.99 -7.05
CA VAL A 137 -1.28 -14.44 -6.99
C VAL A 137 0.19 -14.72 -6.73
N ILE A 138 0.48 -15.28 -5.56
CA ILE A 138 1.83 -15.65 -5.12
C ILE A 138 2.01 -17.14 -5.43
N PRO A 139 2.98 -17.50 -6.30
CA PRO A 139 3.22 -18.88 -6.65
C PRO A 139 3.64 -19.72 -5.44
N PRO A 140 3.25 -21.01 -5.38
CA PRO A 140 3.70 -21.91 -4.32
C PRO A 140 5.22 -22.08 -4.39
N SER A 141 5.85 -22.23 -3.24
CA SER A 141 7.31 -22.35 -3.10
C SER A 141 7.65 -23.43 -2.07
N ILE A 142 8.91 -23.82 -2.03
CA ILE A 142 9.39 -24.79 -1.04
C ILE A 142 9.31 -24.14 0.35
N PHE A 143 8.86 -24.88 1.36
CA PHE A 143 8.62 -24.37 2.72
C PHE A 143 9.80 -23.56 3.32
N ILE A 144 11.04 -23.96 3.04
CA ILE A 144 12.23 -23.24 3.53
C ILE A 144 12.33 -21.81 3.00
N PHE A 145 11.71 -21.53 1.84
CA PHE A 145 11.72 -20.22 1.22
C PHE A 145 10.52 -19.35 1.62
N HIS A 146 9.52 -19.91 2.31
CA HIS A 146 8.34 -19.13 2.74
C HIS A 146 8.73 -17.95 3.61
N LYS A 147 9.74 -18.12 4.48
CA LYS A 147 10.26 -17.08 5.38
C LYS A 147 11.07 -15.97 4.67
N ILE A 148 11.55 -16.20 3.45
CA ILE A 148 12.30 -15.18 2.69
C ILE A 148 11.45 -14.53 1.61
N ASN A 149 10.40 -15.22 1.14
CA ASN A 149 9.48 -14.67 0.18
C ASN A 149 8.75 -13.48 0.80
N SER A 150 8.82 -12.33 0.11
CA SER A 150 8.45 -11.05 0.70
C SER A 150 7.94 -10.09 -0.35
N ILE A 151 7.11 -9.14 0.05
CA ILE A 151 6.68 -8.03 -0.79
C ILE A 151 7.36 -6.75 -0.32
N PHE A 152 7.98 -6.01 -1.24
CA PHE A 152 8.58 -4.72 -0.96
C PHE A 152 7.70 -3.61 -1.54
N VAL A 153 7.29 -2.68 -0.69
CA VAL A 153 6.51 -1.50 -1.06
C VAL A 153 7.39 -0.28 -0.88
N ILE A 154 7.72 0.38 -1.99
CA ILE A 154 8.56 1.57 -2.00
C ILE A 154 7.66 2.81 -1.93
N LEU A 155 7.85 3.63 -0.90
CA LEU A 155 7.05 4.79 -0.58
C LEU A 155 7.91 6.05 -0.64
N LYS A 156 7.62 6.97 -1.58
CA LYS A 156 8.36 8.23 -1.70
C LYS A 156 7.61 9.37 -1.02
N GLU A 157 8.33 10.15 -0.23
CA GLU A 157 7.79 11.35 0.42
C GLU A 157 7.37 12.40 -0.60
N LEU A 158 6.16 12.94 -0.46
CA LEU A 158 5.70 14.08 -1.24
C LEU A 158 6.18 15.36 -0.56
N GLN A 159 7.06 16.11 -1.23
CA GLN A 159 7.39 17.47 -0.81
C GLN A 159 6.12 18.31 -0.76
N ARG A 160 5.82 18.86 0.42
CA ARG A 160 4.87 19.98 0.52
C ARG A 160 5.56 21.19 -0.07
N MET A 161 5.36 21.42 -1.37
CA MET A 161 5.54 22.77 -1.88
C MET A 161 4.52 23.64 -1.17
N VAL A 162 5.00 24.48 -0.25
CA VAL A 162 4.26 25.65 0.21
C VAL A 162 4.11 26.51 -1.04
N ALA A 163 3.02 26.33 -1.77
CA ALA A 163 2.65 27.28 -2.80
C ALA A 163 2.50 28.60 -2.07
N GLU A 164 3.40 29.55 -2.33
CA GLU A 164 3.20 30.94 -1.94
C GLU A 164 1.86 31.37 -2.53
N THR A 165 0.80 31.32 -1.72
CA THR A 165 -0.52 31.75 -2.15
C THR A 165 -0.39 33.23 -2.43
N LYS A 166 -0.30 33.60 -3.71
CA LYS A 166 -0.37 35.01 -4.12
C LYS A 166 -1.64 35.57 -3.47
N PRO A 167 -1.53 36.62 -2.63
CA PRO A 167 -2.70 37.16 -1.96
C PRO A 167 -3.74 37.55 -3.01
N ILE A 168 -4.96 37.05 -2.86
CA ILE A 168 -6.10 37.29 -3.77
C ILE A 168 -6.44 38.79 -3.82
N LEU A 169 -6.07 39.54 -2.78
CA LEU A 169 -6.22 40.98 -2.71
C LEU A 169 -4.89 41.64 -3.09
N LYS A 170 -4.72 41.99 -4.36
CA LYS A 170 -3.81 43.07 -4.74
C LYS A 170 -4.43 44.38 -4.22
N PRO A 171 -3.77 45.15 -3.33
CA PRO A 171 -4.21 46.51 -3.03
C PRO A 171 -4.13 47.32 -4.33
N ALA A 172 -5.22 48.00 -4.70
CA ALA A 172 -5.34 48.79 -5.93
C ALA A 172 -4.43 50.04 -5.96
N ALA A 173 -3.42 50.14 -5.10
CA ALA A 173 -2.59 51.33 -4.91
C ALA A 173 -1.23 51.29 -5.66
N ALA A 174 -0.90 50.22 -6.38
CA ALA A 174 0.35 50.11 -7.14
C ALA A 174 0.19 50.44 -8.65
N PHE A 175 -0.71 51.35 -9.01
CA PHE A 175 -0.76 51.96 -10.34
C PHE A 175 -0.49 53.46 -10.24
N THR A 176 0.73 53.81 -9.87
CA THR A 176 1.30 55.11 -10.23
C THR A 176 2.27 54.91 -11.40
N SER A 177 1.81 55.41 -12.55
CA SER A 177 2.58 55.92 -13.69
C SER A 177 3.64 55.02 -14.34
N GLU A 178 3.26 54.40 -15.46
CA GLU A 178 3.94 54.57 -16.76
C GLU A 178 2.94 54.40 -17.92
N PRO A 179 2.87 55.31 -18.90
CA PRO A 179 1.96 55.17 -20.03
C PRO A 179 2.60 54.28 -21.12
N SER A 180 2.37 52.97 -21.06
CA SER A 180 2.63 52.13 -22.24
C SER A 180 1.44 52.21 -23.20
N ASN A 181 1.67 52.87 -24.33
CA ASN A 181 0.77 52.92 -25.48
C ASN A 181 0.57 51.50 -26.05
N LYS A 182 -0.50 50.82 -25.65
CA LYS A 182 -1.06 49.68 -26.39
C LYS A 182 -2.58 49.82 -26.46
N PRO A 183 -3.21 49.69 -27.64
CA PRO A 183 -4.66 49.81 -27.76
C PRO A 183 -5.35 48.64 -27.04
N LYS A 184 -6.18 48.96 -26.05
CA LYS A 184 -7.03 47.98 -25.36
C LYS A 184 -8.05 47.43 -26.36
N LYS A 185 -7.98 46.12 -26.64
CA LYS A 185 -9.00 45.42 -27.44
C LYS A 185 -10.34 45.44 -26.69
N HIS A 186 -11.34 46.07 -27.29
CA HIS A 186 -12.71 46.15 -26.78
C HIS A 186 -13.38 44.77 -26.87
N THR A 187 -13.40 43.99 -25.80
CA THR A 187 -14.27 42.80 -25.73
C THR A 187 -15.67 43.24 -25.31
N LYS A 188 -16.65 43.03 -26.20
CA LYS A 188 -18.07 43.31 -25.92
C LYS A 188 -18.50 42.47 -24.70
N LYS A 189 -18.95 43.14 -23.63
CA LYS A 189 -19.54 42.48 -22.46
C LYS A 189 -20.86 41.83 -22.88
N VAL A 190 -20.91 40.51 -22.82
CA VAL A 190 -22.15 39.73 -23.00
C VAL A 190 -22.90 39.72 -21.67
N LYS A 191 -24.14 40.22 -21.67
CA LYS A 191 -25.01 40.26 -20.49
C LYS A 191 -25.87 39.01 -20.51
N ILE A 192 -25.53 38.02 -19.70
CA ILE A 192 -26.34 36.79 -19.55
C ILE A 192 -27.51 37.14 -18.62
N GLN A 193 -28.73 37.19 -19.18
CA GLN A 193 -29.96 37.28 -18.38
C GLN A 193 -30.28 35.89 -17.84
N LEU A 194 -29.94 35.62 -16.57
CA LEU A 194 -30.53 34.49 -15.86
C LEU A 194 -32.00 34.82 -15.57
N GLN A 195 -32.93 34.12 -16.22
CA GLN A 195 -34.33 34.09 -15.81
C GLN A 195 -34.44 33.29 -14.51
N ASN A 196 -34.17 33.94 -13.38
CA ASN A 196 -34.47 33.37 -12.07
C ASN A 196 -35.98 33.47 -11.83
N ALA A 197 -36.69 32.41 -12.23
CA ALA A 197 -38.00 32.09 -11.70
C ALA A 197 -37.85 31.68 -10.22
N VAL A 198 -37.87 32.66 -9.32
CA VAL A 198 -38.18 32.41 -7.91
C VAL A 198 -39.16 33.50 -7.47
N GLN A 199 -40.43 33.11 -7.41
CA GLN A 199 -41.53 33.87 -6.85
C GLN A 199 -41.17 34.24 -5.40
N ARG A 200 -40.85 35.51 -5.15
CA ARG A 200 -40.75 36.05 -3.79
C ARG A 200 -42.17 36.33 -3.29
N MET A 201 -42.69 35.46 -2.43
CA MET A 201 -43.89 35.73 -1.64
C MET A 201 -43.65 36.96 -0.76
N ARG A 202 -44.55 37.94 -0.83
CA ARG A 202 -44.53 39.15 0.02
C ARG A 202 -45.17 38.82 1.38
N PRO A 203 -44.53 39.14 2.52
CA PRO A 203 -45.21 39.06 3.81
C PRO A 203 -46.11 40.28 4.03
N THR A 204 -47.37 40.01 4.38
CA THR A 204 -48.43 40.97 4.69
C THR A 204 -48.16 41.65 6.03
N ARG A 205 -48.01 42.99 6.06
CA ARG A 205 -48.00 43.77 7.30
C ARG A 205 -49.43 44.13 7.68
N LYS A 206 -49.85 43.72 8.88
CA LYS A 206 -51.09 44.13 9.55
C LYS A 206 -51.02 45.63 9.87
N ASN A 207 -52.07 46.38 9.52
CA ASN A 207 -52.32 47.73 9.99
C ASN A 207 -52.90 47.69 11.41
N GLN A 208 -52.35 48.49 12.33
CA GLN A 208 -53.07 49.00 13.50
C GLN A 208 -53.43 50.45 13.21
N SER A 209 -54.70 50.81 13.44
CA SER A 209 -55.16 52.19 13.47
C SER A 209 -55.83 52.46 14.83
N ARG A 210 -55.41 53.56 15.45
CA ARG A 210 -56.04 54.33 16.53
C ARG A 210 -56.19 53.66 17.89
#